data_AF-A0A645J557-F1
#
_entry.id   AF-A0A645J557-F1
#
_cell.length_a   1.000
_cell.length_b   1.000
_cell.length_c   1.000
_cell.angle_alpha   90.00
_cell.angle_beta   90.00
_cell.angle_gamma   90.00
#
_symmetry.space_group_name_H-M   'P 1'
#
loop_
_entity.id
_entity.type
_entity.pdbx_description
1 polymer ?
#
loop_
_entity_poly.entity_id
_entity_poly.type
_entity_poly.pdbx_seq_one_letter_code
_entity_poly.pdbx_strand_id
1 'polypeptide(L)' 'MIAMMIPLNLVFTVYFMGAPRQVVIDMLLPIIVPFNAIKAVGNGLITFMLYKAVGKVLRIERAPQKLGNVTE' A
#
# COMPACT_ATOMS: atom_id res chain seq x y z
N MET A 1 -1.15 -6.73 -2.42
CA MET A 1 -2.45 -6.50 -1.74
C MET A 1 -3.53 -7.47 -2.22
N ILE A 2 -3.85 -7.52 -3.52
CA ILE A 2 -5.02 -8.25 -4.04
C ILE A 2 -4.97 -9.77 -3.77
N ALA A 3 -3.85 -10.46 -4.04
CA ALA A 3 -3.73 -11.90 -3.80
C ALA A 3 -3.92 -12.29 -2.32
N MET A 4 -3.45 -11.43 -1.39
CA MET A 4 -3.64 -11.64 0.05
C MET A 4 -5.10 -11.44 0.50
N MET A 5 -5.90 -10.68 -0.27
CA MET A 5 -7.29 -10.41 0.10
C MET A 5 -8.19 -11.63 -0.07
N ILE A 6 -7.81 -12.58 -0.92
CA ILE A 6 -8.57 -13.83 -1.12
C ILE A 6 -8.59 -14.66 0.18
N PRO A 7 -7.45 -15.06 0.76
CA PRO A 7 -7.46 -15.80 2.04
C PRO A 7 -7.94 -14.91 3.19
N LEU A 8 -7.61 -13.62 3.22
CA LEU A 8 -8.02 -12.75 4.33
C LEU A 8 -9.54 -12.54 4.41
N ASN A 9 -10.24 -12.32 3.29
CA ASN A 9 -11.70 -12.21 3.32
C ASN A 9 -12.36 -13.56 3.64
N LEU A 10 -11.78 -14.68 3.19
CA LEU A 10 -12.27 -16.00 3.58
C LEU A 10 -12.04 -16.31 5.07
N VAL A 11 -10.98 -15.79 5.69
CA VAL A 11 -10.75 -15.96 7.13
C VAL A 11 -11.61 -15.01 7.94
N PHE A 12 -11.48 -13.71 7.71
CA PHE A 12 -12.13 -12.69 8.54
C PHE A 12 -13.61 -12.54 8.22
N THR A 13 -14.00 -12.48 6.95
CA THR A 13 -15.41 -12.22 6.60
C THR A 13 -16.28 -13.46 6.83
N VAL A 14 -15.76 -14.66 6.57
CA VAL A 14 -16.54 -15.91 6.79
C VAL A 14 -16.46 -16.37 8.23
N TYR A 15 -15.26 -16.59 8.80
CA TYR A 15 -15.15 -17.21 10.11
C TYR A 15 -15.27 -16.23 11.27
N PHE A 16 -14.78 -15.00 11.12
CA PHE A 16 -14.85 -14.02 12.20
C PHE A 16 -16.16 -13.22 12.17
N MET A 17 -16.61 -12.76 10.99
CA MET A 17 -17.86 -12.00 10.85
C MET A 17 -19.09 -12.87 10.61
N GLY A 18 -18.93 -14.18 10.36
CA GLY A 18 -20.04 -15.12 10.17
C GLY A 18 -20.75 -15.01 8.82
N ALA A 19 -20.17 -14.34 7.82
CA ALA A 19 -20.81 -14.21 6.51
C ALA A 19 -20.81 -15.55 5.75
N PRO A 20 -21.83 -15.85 4.93
CA PRO A 20 -21.84 -17.07 4.13
C PRO A 20 -20.65 -17.12 3.18
N ARG A 21 -19.90 -18.24 3.20
CA ARG A 21 -18.73 -18.45 2.33
C ARG A 21 -19.01 -18.18 0.87
N GLN A 22 -20.16 -18.63 0.37
CA GLN A 22 -20.54 -18.48 -1.03
C GLN A 22 -20.69 -17.00 -1.42
N VAL A 23 -21.33 -16.20 -0.56
CA VAL A 23 -21.47 -14.75 -0.77
C VAL A 23 -20.10 -14.07 -0.87
N VAL A 24 -19.16 -14.43 0.01
CA VAL A 24 -17.80 -13.85 -0.02
C VAL A 24 -17.06 -14.21 -1.32
N ILE A 25 -17.21 -15.45 -1.80
CA ILE A 25 -16.61 -15.90 -3.06
C ILE A 25 -17.22 -15.16 -4.25
N ASP A 26 -18.54 -15.03 -4.29
CA ASP A 26 -19.25 -14.34 -5.37
C ASP A 26 -18.88 -12.86 -5.43
N MET A 27 -18.50 -12.27 -4.29
CA MET A 27 -18.02 -10.89 -4.18
C MET A 27 -16.52 -10.71 -4.52
N LEU A 28 -15.73 -11.79 -4.64
CA LEU A 28 -14.28 -11.69 -4.85
C LEU A 28 -13.93 -10.88 -6.11
N LEU A 29 -14.50 -11.30 -7.25
CA LEU A 29 -14.24 -10.70 -8.55
C LEU A 29 -14.92 -9.33 -8.75
N PRO A 30 -16.22 -9.16 -8.47
CA PRO A 30 -16.89 -7.90 -8.77
C PRO A 30 -16.63 -6.80 -7.74
N ILE A 31 -16.24 -7.13 -6.50
CA ILE A 31 -16.14 -6.14 -5.41
C ILE A 31 -14.74 -6.13 -4.79
N ILE A 32 -14.28 -7.26 -4.25
CA ILE A 32 -13.05 -7.31 -3.43
C ILE A 32 -11.82 -6.97 -4.29
N VAL A 33 -11.70 -7.54 -5.49
CA VAL A 33 -10.57 -7.30 -6.39
C VAL A 33 -10.52 -5.84 -6.85
N PRO A 34 -11.59 -5.24 -7.42
CA PRO A 34 -11.61 -3.83 -7.83
C PRO A 34 -11.33 -2.87 -6.67
N PHE A 35 -11.96 -3.08 -5.51
CA PHE A 35 -11.74 -2.23 -4.32
C PHE A 35 -10.27 -2.23 -3.89
N ASN A 36 -9.63 -3.40 -3.88
CA ASN A 36 -8.22 -3.49 -3.50
C ASN A 36 -7.27 -2.95 -4.57
N ALA A 37 -7.66 -2.98 -5.85
CA ALA A 37 -6.92 -2.31 -6.92
C ALA A 37 -6.93 -0.78 -6.74
N ILE A 38 -8.10 -0.20 -6.45
CA ILE A 38 -8.23 1.23 -6.13
C ILE A 38 -7.38 1.59 -4.91
N LYS A 39 -7.41 0.77 -3.85
CA LYS A 39 -6.57 0.98 -2.67
C LYS A 39 -5.08 0.89 -2.99
N ALA A 40 -4.66 0.01 -3.88
CA ALA A 40 -3.25 -0.09 -4.26
C ALA A 40 -2.77 1.21 -4.92
N VAL A 41 -3.58 1.77 -5.82
CA VAL A 41 -3.29 3.07 -6.46
C VAL A 41 -3.31 4.20 -5.43
N GLY A 42 -4.38 4.28 -4.62
CA GLY A 42 -4.54 5.33 -3.61
C GLY A 42 -3.39 5.34 -2.59
N ASN A 43 -3.04 4.18 -2.04
CA ASN A 43 -1.94 4.06 -1.09
C ASN A 43 -0.59 4.43 -1.73
N GLY A 44 -0.36 4.05 -2.99
CA GLY A 44 0.85 4.45 -3.72
C GLY A 44 0.95 5.96 -3.89
N LEU A 45 -0.14 6.60 -4.32
CA LEU A 45 -0.17 8.05 -4.53
C LEU A 45 0.00 8.82 -3.21
N ILE A 46 -0.72 8.43 -2.16
CA ILE A 46 -0.63 9.04 -0.83
C ILE A 46 0.80 8.91 -0.30
N THR A 47 1.39 7.71 -0.40
CA THR A 47 2.76 7.47 0.05
C THR A 47 3.74 8.35 -0.69
N PHE A 48 3.65 8.44 -2.03
CA PHE A 48 4.51 9.30 -2.83
C PHE A 48 4.43 10.77 -2.42
N MET A 49 3.21 11.30 -2.28
CA MET A 49 2.99 12.68 -1.83
C MET A 49 3.54 12.92 -0.42
N LEU A 50 3.32 11.96 0.48
CA LEU A 50 3.79 12.02 1.86
C LEU A 50 5.32 12.02 1.93
N TYR A 51 6.01 11.17 1.17
CA TYR A 51 7.49 11.16 1.14
C TYR A 51 8.06 12.51 0.71
N LYS A 52 7.44 13.15 -0.29
CA LYS A 52 7.85 14.50 -0.73
C LYS A 52 7.63 15.55 0.35
N ALA A 53 6.48 15.52 1.03
CA ALA A 53 6.16 16.47 2.10
C ALA A 53 7.05 16.27 3.34
N VAL A 54 7.19 15.02 3.79
CA VAL A 54 7.97 14.64 4.96
C VAL A 54 9.47 14.85 4.72
N GLY A 55 10.00 14.54 3.53
CA GLY A 55 11.40 14.79 3.20
C GLY A 55 11.78 16.27 3.29
N LYS A 56 10.86 17.17 2.92
CA LYS A 56 11.03 18.62 3.06
C LYS A 56 11.01 19.06 4.54
N VAL A 57 10.12 18.49 5.35
CA VAL A 57 10.01 18.81 6.79
C VAL A 57 11.20 18.28 7.58
N LEU A 58 11.63 17.05 7.30
CA LEU A 58 12.74 16.40 8.00
C LEU A 58 14.11 16.84 7.49
N ARG A 59 14.19 17.74 6.50
CA ARG A 59 15.44 18.21 5.87
C ARG A 59 16.37 17.04 5.51
N ILE A 60 15.82 15.95 4.97
CA ILE A 60 16.62 14.90 4.33
C ILE A 60 17.05 15.43 2.96
N GLU A 61 17.73 16.58 2.96
CA GLU A 61 18.60 16.97 1.88
C GLU A 61 19.88 16.18 2.13
N ARG A 62 20.21 15.23 1.26
CA ARG A 62 21.61 14.80 1.20
C ARG A 62 22.38 16.04 0.80
N ALA A 63 23.09 16.65 1.75
CA ALA A 63 24.07 17.65 1.43
C ALA A 63 24.94 17.08 0.29
N PRO A 64 25.17 17.83 -0.80
CA PRO A 64 26.03 17.34 -1.87
C PRO A 64 27.37 17.02 -1.22
N GLN A 65 27.76 15.74 -1.23
CA GLN A 65 29.06 15.31 -0.73
C GLN A 65 30.09 16.02 -1.59
N LYS A 66 30.70 17.08 -1.06
CA LYS A 66 31.75 17.80 -1.75
C LYS A 66 32.87 16.80 -2.00
N LEU A 67 33.01 16.39 -3.26
CA LEU A 67 34.17 15.68 -3.77
C LEU A 67 35.32 16.69 -3.77
N GLY A 68 35.98 16.82 -2.63
CA GLY A 68 37.07 17.75 -2.46
C GLY A 68 37.89 17.26 -1.29
N ASN A 69 38.89 16.45 -1.62
CA ASN A 69 40.23 16.39 -1.01
C ASN A 69 40.97 15.23 -1.70
N VAL A 70 41.26 15.43 -2.99
CA VAL A 70 42.37 14.77 -3.69
C VAL A 70 43.29 15.92 -4.06
N THR A 71 44.58 15.80 -3.74
CA THR A 71 45.66 16.82 -3.77
C THR A 71 45.53 17.88 -2.68
N GLU A 72 46.49 18.10 -1.78
CA GLU A 72 47.95 17.88 -1.77
C GLU A 72 48.46 17.19 -0.50
#